data_AF-A0A401IGT6-F1
#
_entry.id   AF-A0A401IGT6-F1
#
_cell.length_a   1.000
_cell.length_b   1.000
_cell.length_c   1.000
_cell.angle_alpha   90.00
_cell.angle_beta   90.00
_cell.angle_gamma   90.00
#
_symmetry.space_group_name_H-M   'P 1'
#
loop_
_entity.id
_entity.type
_entity.pdbx_description
1 polymer ?
#
loop_
_entity_poly.entity_id
_entity_poly.type
_entity_poly.pdbx_seq_one_letter_code
_entity_poly.pdbx_strand_id
1 'polypeptide(L)'
;MSKTTQDLYKIWYKRLREELPEQVDEKRRGILQWLLNGEISSDEQLEYRYRILRQRYLTVDSRQGYRLLITRLACLMISLSSVRTWMEHSGLSDQDLLRLLQKVIQKLVDQDPHWQKQVKQMAKLTQDGHLRQAFVLASLELYSLHSVNGQPWLFYLLRQSFRHQLETPIVQHNREYASSELIKLTTSL
;
A
#
# COMPACT_ATOMS: atom_id res chain seq x y z
N MET A 1 -16.02 -7.75 -26.16
CA MET A 1 -17.02 -6.81 -25.62
C MET A 1 -16.48 -6.27 -24.31
N SER A 2 -16.23 -4.96 -24.19
CA SER A 2 -15.84 -4.34 -22.92
C SER A 2 -17.02 -4.40 -21.96
N LYS A 3 -16.87 -5.06 -20.82
CA LYS A 3 -17.88 -5.06 -19.74
C LYS A 3 -18.02 -3.61 -19.25
N THR A 4 -19.26 -3.12 -19.10
CA THR A 4 -19.46 -1.79 -18.51
C THR A 4 -19.17 -1.83 -17.01
N THR A 5 -18.88 -0.68 -16.40
CA THR A 5 -18.66 -0.58 -14.93
C THR A 5 -19.84 -1.13 -14.13
N GLN A 6 -21.06 -1.01 -14.65
CA GLN A 6 -22.27 -1.56 -14.03
C GLN A 6 -22.31 -3.10 -14.09
N ASP A 7 -21.82 -3.71 -15.17
CA ASP A 7 -21.73 -5.17 -15.29
C ASP A 7 -20.70 -5.73 -14.31
N LEU A 8 -19.53 -5.08 -14.23
CA LEU A 8 -18.48 -5.44 -13.27
C LEU A 8 -18.99 -5.31 -11.83
N TYR A 9 -19.72 -4.24 -11.51
CA TYR A 9 -20.33 -4.06 -10.19
C TYR A 9 -21.21 -5.25 -9.80
N LYS A 10 -22.12 -5.68 -10.68
CA LYS A 10 -23.05 -6.80 -10.39
C LYS A 10 -22.30 -8.13 -10.20
N ILE A 11 -21.35 -8.42 -11.08
CA ILE A 11 -20.54 -9.65 -11.03
C ILE A 11 -19.77 -9.70 -9.71
N TRP A 12 -19.06 -8.63 -9.38
CA TRP A 12 -18.23 -8.55 -8.17
C TRP A 12 -19.07 -8.50 -6.90
N TYR A 13 -20.23 -7.84 -6.90
CA TYR A 13 -21.12 -7.86 -5.74
C TYR A 13 -21.63 -9.28 -5.43
N LYS A 14 -22.07 -10.02 -6.46
CA LYS A 14 -22.51 -11.41 -6.31
C LYS A 14 -21.38 -12.28 -5.73
N ARG A 15 -20.17 -12.14 -6.30
CA ARG A 15 -18.99 -12.87 -5.85
C ARG A 15 -18.60 -12.55 -4.41
N LEU A 16 -18.59 -11.28 -4.01
CA LEU A 16 -18.31 -10.87 -2.63
C LEU A 16 -19.34 -11.43 -1.64
N ARG A 17 -20.60 -11.58 -2.05
CA ARG A 17 -21.64 -12.20 -1.22
C ARG A 17 -21.39 -13.70 -1.01
N GLU A 18 -20.88 -14.41 -2.02
CA GLU A 18 -20.54 -15.83 -1.96
C GLU A 18 -19.25 -16.07 -1.15
N GLU A 19 -18.21 -15.25 -1.35
CA GLU A 19 -16.90 -15.44 -0.73
C GLU A 19 -16.76 -14.85 0.69
N LEU A 20 -17.58 -13.86 1.03
CA LEU A 20 -17.58 -13.20 2.35
C LEU A 20 -19.00 -13.22 2.96
N PRO A 21 -19.57 -14.41 3.25
CA PRO A 21 -20.93 -14.53 3.79
C PRO A 21 -21.09 -13.92 5.19
N GLU A 22 -20.00 -13.90 5.96
CA GLU A 22 -19.96 -13.37 7.34
C GLU A 22 -19.91 -11.84 7.42
N GLN A 23 -19.52 -11.16 6.34
CA GLN A 23 -19.39 -9.71 6.33
C GLN A 23 -20.74 -9.02 6.14
N VAL A 24 -21.01 -7.96 6.89
CA VAL A 24 -22.24 -7.16 6.73
C VAL A 24 -22.28 -6.51 5.34
N ASP A 25 -23.47 -6.34 4.77
CA ASP A 25 -23.66 -5.75 3.43
C ASP A 25 -22.97 -4.39 3.26
N GLU A 26 -22.88 -3.59 4.32
CA GLU A 26 -22.13 -2.33 4.31
C GLU A 26 -20.65 -2.52 4.02
N LYS A 27 -20.01 -3.53 4.62
CA LYS A 27 -18.59 -3.85 4.39
C LYS A 27 -18.36 -4.34 2.98
N ARG A 28 -19.26 -5.19 2.45
CA ARG A 28 -19.20 -5.66 1.06
C ARG A 28 -19.31 -4.50 0.07
N ARG A 29 -20.21 -3.55 0.32
CA ARG A 29 -20.34 -2.32 -0.50
C ARG A 29 -19.08 -1.48 -0.43
N GLY A 30 -18.50 -1.29 0.75
CA GLY A 30 -17.22 -0.59 0.90
C GLY A 30 -16.09 -1.25 0.10
N ILE A 31 -15.97 -2.58 0.17
CA ILE A 31 -14.97 -3.36 -0.59
C ILE A 31 -15.20 -3.18 -2.08
N LEU A 32 -16.45 -3.28 -2.55
CA LEU A 32 -16.78 -3.12 -3.96
C LEU A 32 -16.49 -1.71 -4.48
N GLN A 33 -16.86 -0.68 -3.70
CA GLN A 33 -16.54 0.70 -4.04
C GLN A 33 -15.03 0.95 -4.07
N TRP A 34 -14.27 0.35 -3.15
CA TRP A 34 -12.80 0.43 -3.16
C TRP A 34 -12.20 -0.26 -4.39
N LEU A 35 -12.67 -1.46 -4.73
CA LEU A 35 -12.20 -2.20 -5.90
C LEU A 35 -12.38 -1.41 -7.19
N LEU A 36 -13.55 -0.79 -7.34
CA LEU A 36 -13.93 0.00 -8.50
C LEU A 36 -13.45 1.46 -8.43
N ASN A 37 -12.70 1.84 -7.39
CA ASN A 37 -12.13 3.18 -7.27
C ASN A 37 -10.95 3.31 -8.26
N GLY A 38 -11.21 3.85 -9.44
CA GLY A 38 -10.23 4.04 -10.52
C GLY A 38 -10.88 4.20 -11.89
N GLU A 39 -10.13 4.73 -12.86
CA GLU A 39 -10.70 5.15 -14.15
C GLU A 39 -11.18 3.98 -15.02
N ILE A 40 -10.46 2.87 -15.07
CA ILE A 40 -10.86 1.62 -15.74
C ILE A 40 -10.11 0.47 -15.06
N SER A 41 -10.78 -0.63 -14.69
CA SER A 41 -10.10 -1.82 -14.17
C SER A 41 -10.62 -3.06 -14.89
N SER A 42 -9.71 -3.84 -15.46
CA SER A 42 -10.04 -5.17 -15.99
C SER A 42 -10.39 -6.12 -14.85
N ASP A 43 -11.11 -7.19 -15.16
CA ASP A 43 -11.48 -8.21 -14.16
C ASP A 43 -10.24 -8.79 -13.44
N GLU A 44 -9.14 -8.97 -14.17
CA GLU A 44 -7.85 -9.43 -13.65
C GLU A 44 -7.22 -8.42 -12.68
N GLN A 45 -7.33 -7.13 -12.97
CA GLN A 45 -6.83 -6.09 -12.05
C GLN A 45 -7.66 -6.04 -10.78
N LEU A 46 -8.99 -6.16 -10.90
CA LEU A 46 -9.89 -6.24 -9.74
C LEU A 46 -9.59 -7.48 -8.89
N GLU A 47 -9.37 -8.63 -9.53
CA GLU A 47 -8.94 -9.87 -8.88
C GLU A 47 -7.63 -9.69 -8.12
N TYR A 48 -6.64 -9.08 -8.77
CA TYR A 48 -5.35 -8.84 -8.13
C TYR A 48 -5.48 -7.93 -6.90
N ARG A 49 -6.23 -6.82 -7.02
CA ARG A 49 -6.50 -5.88 -5.91
C ARG A 49 -7.23 -6.59 -4.76
N TYR A 50 -8.27 -7.33 -5.07
CA TYR A 50 -9.07 -8.05 -4.10
C TYR A 50 -8.24 -9.13 -3.38
N ARG A 51 -7.42 -9.87 -4.11
CA ARG A 51 -6.52 -10.88 -3.54
C ARG A 51 -5.54 -10.28 -2.54
N ILE A 52 -4.98 -9.10 -2.84
CA ILE A 52 -4.11 -8.36 -1.92
C ILE A 52 -4.88 -8.01 -0.65
N LEU A 53 -6.05 -7.39 -0.79
CA LEU A 53 -6.88 -6.99 0.36
C LEU A 53 -7.23 -8.20 1.24
N ARG A 54 -7.84 -9.23 0.64
CA ARG A 54 -8.37 -10.39 1.35
C ARG A 54 -7.28 -11.20 2.05
N GLN A 55 -6.18 -11.51 1.36
CA GLN A 55 -5.17 -12.41 1.89
C GLN A 55 -4.24 -11.75 2.91
N ARG A 56 -4.13 -10.42 2.92
CA ARG A 56 -3.05 -9.73 3.64
C ARG A 56 -3.53 -8.74 4.69
N TYR A 57 -4.68 -8.12 4.49
CA TYR A 57 -5.08 -6.96 5.29
C TYR A 57 -6.49 -7.07 5.86
N LEU A 58 -7.37 -7.91 5.31
CA LEU A 58 -8.77 -8.00 5.75
C LEU A 58 -8.94 -8.60 7.15
N THR A 59 -8.01 -9.41 7.63
CA THR A 59 -8.07 -10.12 8.93
C THR A 59 -6.94 -9.75 9.88
N VAL A 60 -6.12 -8.77 9.52
CA VAL A 60 -4.87 -8.44 10.22
C VAL A 60 -4.98 -7.04 10.81
N ASP A 61 -4.56 -6.88 12.07
CA ASP A 61 -4.54 -5.56 12.69
C ASP A 61 -3.57 -4.59 11.98
N SER A 62 -3.77 -3.29 12.20
CA SER A 62 -3.05 -2.22 11.51
C SER A 62 -1.53 -2.33 11.65
N ARG A 63 -1.02 -2.70 12.83
CA ARG A 63 0.42 -2.76 13.12
C ARG A 63 1.04 -3.97 12.44
N GLN A 64 0.38 -5.13 12.54
CA GLN A 64 0.81 -6.33 11.82
C GLN A 64 0.73 -6.12 10.31
N GLY A 65 -0.34 -5.50 9.81
CA GLY A 65 -0.52 -5.18 8.39
C GLY A 65 0.59 -4.27 7.85
N TYR A 66 0.98 -3.23 8.59
CA TYR A 66 2.10 -2.38 8.20
C TYR A 66 3.44 -3.14 8.17
N ARG A 67 3.71 -3.98 9.19
CA ARG A 67 4.92 -4.82 9.18
C ARG A 67 4.93 -5.78 7.99
N LEU A 68 3.80 -6.38 7.66
CA LEU A 68 3.66 -7.24 6.49
C LEU A 68 3.93 -6.46 5.20
N LEU A 69 3.35 -5.27 5.04
CA LEU A 69 3.60 -4.39 3.89
C LEU A 69 5.10 -4.14 3.70
N ILE A 70 5.78 -3.66 4.75
CA ILE A 70 7.20 -3.32 4.71
C ILE A 70 8.06 -4.54 4.35
N THR A 71 7.86 -5.67 5.02
CA THR A 71 8.62 -6.90 4.75
C THR A 71 8.41 -7.36 3.31
N ARG A 72 7.17 -7.33 2.81
CA ARG A 72 6.85 -7.77 1.45
C ARG A 72 7.47 -6.87 0.40
N LEU A 73 7.38 -5.55 0.58
CA LEU A 73 8.01 -4.60 -0.32
C LEU A 73 9.53 -4.79 -0.33
N ALA A 74 10.17 -5.01 0.83
CA ALA A 74 11.59 -5.31 0.88
C ALA A 74 11.93 -6.60 0.09
N CYS A 75 11.21 -7.70 0.31
CA CYS A 75 11.40 -8.94 -0.44
C CYS A 75 11.25 -8.75 -1.95
N LEU A 76 10.21 -8.01 -2.37
CA LEU A 76 9.98 -7.70 -3.78
C LEU A 76 11.12 -6.86 -4.35
N MET A 77 11.56 -5.82 -3.64
CA MET A 77 12.67 -4.98 -4.09
C MET A 77 13.96 -5.80 -4.23
N ILE A 78 14.33 -6.63 -3.25
CA ILE A 78 15.54 -7.46 -3.30
C ILE A 78 15.51 -8.45 -4.48
N SER A 79 14.32 -8.91 -4.87
CA SER A 79 14.16 -9.82 -6.02
C SER A 79 14.45 -9.16 -7.38
N LEU A 80 14.47 -7.83 -7.45
CA LEU A 80 14.75 -7.10 -8.69
C LEU A 80 16.25 -6.96 -8.89
N SER A 81 16.74 -7.41 -10.05
CA SER A 81 18.17 -7.34 -10.40
C SER A 81 18.71 -5.91 -10.31
N SER A 82 17.95 -4.91 -10.78
CA SER A 82 18.34 -3.50 -10.71
C SER A 82 18.53 -2.99 -9.28
N VAL A 83 17.72 -3.46 -8.33
CA VAL A 83 17.86 -3.10 -6.92
C VAL A 83 19.08 -3.79 -6.33
N ARG A 84 19.26 -5.09 -6.59
CA ARG A 84 20.43 -5.84 -6.09
C ARG A 84 21.74 -5.23 -6.58
N THR A 85 21.85 -4.96 -7.87
CA THR A 85 23.02 -4.29 -8.45
C THR A 85 23.25 -2.92 -7.79
N TRP A 86 22.19 -2.12 -7.60
CA TRP A 86 22.32 -0.83 -6.90
C TRP A 86 22.80 -0.98 -5.45
N MET A 87 22.30 -1.96 -4.71
CA MET A 87 22.71 -2.24 -3.34
C MET A 87 24.19 -2.63 -3.25
N GLU A 88 24.64 -3.52 -4.14
CA GLU A 88 26.05 -3.94 -4.23
C GLU A 88 26.97 -2.73 -4.49
N HIS A 89 26.62 -1.87 -5.44
CA HIS A 89 27.38 -0.65 -5.75
C HIS A 89 27.37 0.38 -4.60
N SER A 90 26.28 0.41 -3.82
CA SER A 90 26.10 1.37 -2.73
C SER A 90 26.60 0.85 -1.37
N GLY A 91 27.02 -0.42 -1.30
CA GLY A 91 27.39 -1.08 -0.04
C GLY A 91 26.23 -1.27 0.94
N LEU A 92 24.98 -1.35 0.45
CA LEU A 92 23.79 -1.46 1.29
C LEU A 92 23.51 -2.92 1.68
N SER A 93 23.29 -3.16 2.97
CA SER A 93 22.76 -4.45 3.44
C SER A 93 21.24 -4.54 3.27
N ASP A 94 20.69 -5.76 3.37
CA ASP A 94 19.23 -5.97 3.41
C ASP A 94 18.56 -5.22 4.57
N GLN A 95 19.27 -5.07 5.70
CA GLN A 95 18.76 -4.29 6.85
C GLN A 95 18.71 -2.80 6.54
N ASP A 96 19.69 -2.27 5.79
CA ASP A 96 19.70 -0.87 5.39
C ASP A 96 18.60 -0.57 4.38
N LEU A 97 18.37 -1.50 3.44
CA LEU A 97 17.22 -1.41 2.54
C LEU A 97 15.90 -1.37 3.32
N LEU A 98 15.73 -2.25 4.33
CA LEU A 98 14.53 -2.28 5.15
C LEU A 98 14.30 -0.95 5.87
N ARG A 99 15.35 -0.36 6.48
CA ARG A 99 15.29 0.95 7.14
C ARG A 99 14.94 2.06 6.17
N LEU A 100 15.58 2.06 5.01
CA LEU A 100 15.33 3.04 3.96
C LEU A 100 13.90 2.95 3.43
N LEU A 101 13.39 1.72 3.28
CA LEU A 101 12.03 1.46 2.85
C LEU A 101 11.00 1.96 3.86
N GLN A 102 11.21 1.71 5.16
CA GLN A 102 10.36 2.29 6.22
C GLN A 102 10.34 3.82 6.13
N LYS A 103 11.51 4.45 5.97
CA LYS A 103 11.62 5.91 5.83
C LYS A 103 10.89 6.42 4.58
N VAL A 104 11.05 5.77 3.44
CA VAL A 104 10.40 6.14 2.17
C VAL A 104 8.90 6.00 2.27
N ILE A 105 8.41 4.88 2.82
CA ILE A 105 6.97 4.63 2.96
C ILE A 105 6.35 5.62 3.94
N GLN A 106 7.02 5.93 5.05
CA GLN A 106 6.57 6.97 5.97
C GLN A 106 6.51 8.34 5.29
N LYS A 107 7.57 8.73 4.57
CA LYS A 107 7.60 9.99 3.81
C LYS A 107 6.48 10.05 2.76
N LEU A 108 6.22 8.95 2.05
CA LEU A 108 5.13 8.86 1.08
C LEU A 108 3.78 9.08 1.77
N VAL A 109 3.54 8.40 2.89
CA VAL A 109 2.30 8.56 3.66
C VAL A 109 2.11 10.01 4.14
N ASP A 110 3.18 10.65 4.60
CA ASP A 110 3.12 11.97 5.23
C ASP A 110 3.15 13.14 4.25
N GLN A 111 3.82 12.99 3.10
CA GLN A 111 4.15 14.12 2.22
C GLN A 111 3.57 14.02 0.82
N ASP A 112 3.11 12.85 0.38
CA ASP A 112 2.59 12.70 -0.99
C ASP A 112 1.14 13.23 -1.09
N PRO A 113 0.88 14.32 -1.85
CA PRO A 113 -0.45 14.92 -1.91
C PRO A 113 -1.47 14.04 -2.64
N HIS A 114 -1.01 13.26 -3.63
CA HIS A 114 -1.88 12.35 -4.38
C HIS A 114 -2.33 11.20 -3.48
N TRP A 115 -1.40 10.63 -2.72
CA TRP A 115 -1.69 9.61 -1.72
C TRP A 115 -2.66 10.13 -0.64
N GLN A 116 -2.39 11.29 -0.05
CA GLN A 116 -3.28 11.87 0.96
C GLN A 116 -4.70 12.10 0.43
N LYS A 117 -4.83 12.53 -0.84
CA LYS A 117 -6.13 12.67 -1.50
C LYS A 117 -6.84 11.31 -1.63
N GLN A 118 -6.13 10.26 -2.02
CA GLN A 118 -6.70 8.90 -2.10
C GLN A 118 -7.15 8.39 -0.73
N VAL A 119 -6.35 8.60 0.33
CA VAL A 119 -6.71 8.20 1.71
C VAL A 119 -8.00 8.89 2.16
N LYS A 120 -8.13 10.19 1.92
CA LYS A 120 -9.37 10.94 2.23
C LYS A 120 -10.59 10.42 1.48
N GLN A 121 -10.42 9.91 0.25
CA GLN A 121 -11.51 9.27 -0.49
C GLN A 121 -11.86 7.90 0.09
N MET A 122 -10.85 7.09 0.42
CA MET A 122 -11.05 5.76 1.01
C MET A 122 -11.73 5.81 2.38
N ALA A 123 -11.47 6.86 3.17
CA ALA A 123 -12.13 7.08 4.46
C ALA A 123 -13.65 7.22 4.34
N LYS A 124 -14.17 7.62 3.18
CA LYS A 124 -15.61 7.79 2.92
C LYS A 124 -16.31 6.48 2.52
N LEU A 125 -15.55 5.42 2.22
CA LEU A 125 -16.10 4.16 1.70
C LEU A 125 -16.68 3.27 2.80
N THR A 126 -16.29 3.49 4.07
CA THR A 126 -16.78 2.71 5.21
C THR A 126 -16.58 3.44 6.54
N GLN A 127 -17.48 3.18 7.50
CA GLN A 127 -17.33 3.60 8.90
C GLN A 127 -16.50 2.61 9.74
N ASP A 128 -16.24 1.41 9.21
CA ASP A 128 -15.43 0.41 9.92
C ASP A 128 -13.94 0.79 9.84
N GLY A 129 -13.33 1.09 10.98
CA GLY A 129 -11.92 1.50 11.07
C GLY A 129 -10.93 0.41 10.65
N HIS A 130 -11.24 -0.86 10.92
CA HIS A 130 -10.40 -1.99 10.51
C HIS A 130 -10.40 -2.13 8.98
N LEU A 131 -11.59 -2.09 8.38
CA LEU A 131 -11.74 -2.17 6.92
C LEU A 131 -11.11 -0.96 6.22
N ARG A 132 -11.28 0.24 6.79
CA ARG A 132 -10.62 1.46 6.32
C ARG A 132 -9.10 1.30 6.31
N GLN A 133 -8.52 0.77 7.38
CA GLN A 133 -7.08 0.52 7.43
C GLN A 133 -6.64 -0.51 6.38
N ALA A 134 -7.42 -1.58 6.20
CA ALA A 134 -7.12 -2.60 5.21
C ALA A 134 -7.08 -2.01 3.79
N PHE A 135 -8.01 -1.10 3.46
CA PHE A 135 -7.99 -0.37 2.18
C PHE A 135 -6.74 0.49 2.03
N VAL A 136 -6.36 1.23 3.07
CA VAL A 136 -5.15 2.07 3.05
C VAL A 136 -3.90 1.21 2.81
N LEU A 137 -3.72 0.12 3.54
CA LEU A 137 -2.56 -0.76 3.38
C LEU A 137 -2.52 -1.44 2.00
N ALA A 138 -3.65 -1.96 1.52
CA ALA A 138 -3.74 -2.58 0.21
C ALA A 138 -3.44 -1.58 -0.92
N SER A 139 -4.02 -0.38 -0.86
CA SER A 139 -3.76 0.68 -1.82
C SER A 139 -2.32 1.15 -1.79
N LEU A 140 -1.70 1.22 -0.60
CA LEU A 140 -0.31 1.63 -0.47
C LEU A 140 0.65 0.60 -1.09
N GLU A 141 0.37 -0.70 -0.91
CA GLU A 141 1.13 -1.76 -1.58
C GLU A 141 1.03 -1.64 -3.10
N LEU A 142 -0.19 -1.48 -3.63
CA LEU A 142 -0.45 -1.30 -5.06
C LEU A 142 0.24 -0.05 -5.62
N TYR A 143 0.15 1.06 -4.91
CA TYR A 143 0.75 2.33 -5.28
C TYR A 143 2.27 2.26 -5.32
N SER A 144 2.88 1.61 -4.32
CA SER A 144 4.33 1.42 -4.23
C SER A 144 4.90 0.56 -5.36
N LEU A 145 4.12 -0.40 -5.83
CA LEU A 145 4.51 -1.33 -6.90
C LEU A 145 4.17 -0.82 -8.30
N HIS A 146 3.52 0.33 -8.43
CA HIS A 146 3.24 0.93 -9.73
C HIS A 146 4.54 1.19 -10.49
N SER A 147 4.67 0.63 -11.69
CA SER A 147 5.89 0.75 -12.49
C SER A 147 5.90 2.04 -13.30
N VAL A 148 6.99 2.80 -13.20
CA VAL A 148 7.29 3.94 -14.06
C VAL A 148 8.52 3.57 -14.88
N ASN A 149 8.42 3.58 -16.22
CA ASN A 149 9.50 3.20 -17.14
C ASN A 149 10.07 1.79 -16.89
N GLY A 150 9.21 0.82 -16.57
CA GLY A 150 9.62 -0.58 -16.38
C GLY A 150 10.25 -0.91 -15.02
N GLN A 151 10.31 0.07 -14.09
CA GLN A 151 10.81 -0.13 -12.73
C GLN A 151 9.76 0.35 -11.71
N PRO A 152 9.64 -0.25 -10.53
CA PRO A 152 8.71 0.25 -9.50
C PRO A 152 9.05 1.68 -9.09
N TRP A 153 8.04 2.55 -8.99
CA TRP A 153 8.19 3.91 -8.48
C TRP A 153 8.93 3.96 -7.14
N LEU A 154 8.64 2.99 -6.27
CA LEU A 154 9.33 2.81 -5.00
C LEU A 154 10.86 2.72 -5.14
N PHE A 155 11.39 2.11 -6.21
CA PHE A 155 12.84 2.04 -6.41
C PHE A 155 13.45 3.42 -6.70
N TYR A 156 12.73 4.29 -7.43
CA TYR A 156 13.16 5.68 -7.60
C TYR A 156 13.22 6.41 -6.25
N LEU A 157 12.19 6.28 -5.42
CA LEU A 157 12.13 6.92 -4.10
C LEU A 157 13.23 6.42 -3.15
N LEU A 158 13.58 5.14 -3.21
CA LEU A 158 14.70 4.55 -2.46
C LEU A 158 16.02 5.22 -2.85
N ARG A 159 16.34 5.28 -4.14
CA ARG A 159 17.59 5.92 -4.62
C ARG A 159 17.67 7.39 -4.23
N GLN A 160 16.55 8.13 -4.37
CA GLN A 160 16.49 9.53 -3.96
C GLN A 160 16.74 9.69 -2.45
N SER A 161 16.12 8.84 -1.63
CA SER A 161 16.25 8.91 -0.18
C SER A 161 17.64 8.52 0.32
N PHE A 162 18.28 7.55 -0.33
CA PHE A 162 19.66 7.18 -0.06
C PHE A 162 20.63 8.31 -0.41
N ARG A 163 20.47 8.95 -1.57
CA ARG A 163 21.28 10.11 -1.96
C ARG A 163 21.21 11.23 -0.93
N HIS A 164 19.99 11.57 -0.47
CA HIS A 164 19.84 12.56 0.60
C HIS A 164 20.52 12.13 1.91
N GLN A 165 20.54 10.84 2.27
CA GLN A 165 21.27 10.38 3.46
C GLN A 165 22.79 10.59 3.35
N LEU A 166 23.35 10.51 2.14
CA LEU A 166 24.78 10.78 1.91
C LEU A 166 25.10 12.28 1.95
N GLU A 167 24.15 13.13 1.54
CA GLU A 167 24.31 14.60 1.48
C GLU A 167 24.04 15.29 2.83
N THR A 168 23.43 14.61 3.81
CA THR A 168 23.16 15.17 5.15
C THR A 168 24.05 14.50 6.21
N PRO A 169 24.87 15.24 6.99
CA PRO A 169 25.64 14.62 8.07
C PRO A 169 24.69 14.02 9.12
N ILE A 170 25.02 12.81 9.56
CA ILE A 170 24.21 11.96 10.42
C ILE A 170 24.00 12.64 11.78
N VAL A 171 22.85 13.29 11.96
CA VAL A 171 22.27 13.43 13.30
C VAL A 171 21.52 12.13 13.55
N GLN A 172 22.07 11.30 14.45
CA GLN A 172 21.45 10.07 14.91
C GLN A 172 20.10 10.38 15.56
N HIS A 173 19.03 10.34 14.78
CA HIS A 173 17.68 10.34 15.31
C HIS A 173 17.24 8.89 15.52
N ASN A 174 17.87 8.25 16.51
CA ASN A 174 17.28 7.09 17.18
C ASN A 174 16.04 7.61 17.91
N ARG A 175 14.89 7.55 17.26
CA ARG A 175 13.61 7.69 17.95
C ARG A 175 12.64 6.69 17.35
N GLU A 176 11.99 5.99 18.25
CA GLU A 176 10.83 5.14 18.06
C GLU A 176 9.70 5.92 17.36
N TYR A 177 9.80 6.10 16.04
CA TYR A 177 8.86 6.93 15.26
C TYR A 177 7.93 6.15 14.34
N ALA A 178 7.88 4.83 14.45
CA ALA A 178 7.00 4.04 13.58
C ALA A 178 5.63 3.72 14.21
N SER A 179 5.38 4.08 15.47
CA SER A 179 4.15 3.66 16.17
C SER A 179 3.22 4.80 16.59
N SER A 180 3.69 6.02 16.84
CA SER A 180 2.81 7.08 17.37
C SER A 180 2.19 7.99 16.30
N GLU A 181 2.85 8.24 15.17
CA GLU A 181 2.32 9.17 14.14
C GLU A 181 1.35 8.52 13.15
N LEU A 182 1.54 7.24 12.81
CA LEU A 182 0.53 6.50 12.06
C LEU A 182 -0.76 6.34 12.90
N ILE A 183 -0.65 6.17 14.23
CA ILE A 183 -1.81 6.17 15.13
C ILE A 183 -2.47 7.56 15.17
N LYS A 184 -1.72 8.66 15.12
CA LYS A 184 -2.30 10.01 15.09
C LYS A 184 -3.07 10.31 13.80
N LEU A 185 -2.57 9.85 12.65
CA LEU A 185 -3.30 9.97 11.38
C LEU A 185 -4.58 9.11 11.34
N THR A 186 -4.68 8.06 12.17
CA THR A 186 -5.88 7.21 12.30
C THR A 186 -6.83 7.61 13.43
N THR A 187 -6.42 8.47 14.37
CA THR A 187 -7.26 8.89 15.51
C THR A 187 -7.90 10.27 15.31
N SER A 188 -7.45 11.06 14.33
CA SER A 188 -8.05 12.36 13.96
C SER A 188 -8.93 12.32 12.69
N LEU A 189 -9.38 11.14 12.27
CA LEU A 189 -10.39 10.91 11.22
C LEU A 189 -11.56 10.09 11.78
#